data_AF-A0A939W925-F1
#
_entry.id   AF-A0A939W925-F1
#
_cell.length_a   1.000
_cell.length_b   1.000
_cell.length_c   1.000
_cell.angle_alpha   90.00
_cell.angle_beta   90.00
_cell.angle_gamma   90.00
#
_symmetry.space_group_name_H-M   'P 1'
#
loop_
_entity.id
_entity.type
_entity.pdbx_description
1 polymer ?
#
loop_
_entity_poly.entity_id
_entity_poly.type
_entity_poly.pdbx_seq_one_letter_code
_entity_poly.pdbx_strand_id
1 'polypeptide(L)'
;MLELLLFTPLAAGAVMFIPGAWPRRLLLLLTAVAHIALASVVFTQVNANEKPAALGGLLEPDALGVVFLMIASILFLATACYSIGYLKQEEKKEVRRDIQ
;
A
#
# COMPACT_ATOMS: atom_id res chain seq x y z
N MET A 1 16.07 0.40 -3.21
CA MET A 1 14.82 1.16 -2.95
C MET A 1 13.62 0.49 -3.59
N LEU A 2 13.75 0.00 -4.82
CA LEU A 2 12.68 -0.74 -5.52
C LEU A 2 12.29 -2.05 -4.80
N GLU A 3 13.23 -2.70 -4.12
CA GLU A 3 12.95 -3.87 -3.28
C GLU A 3 11.97 -3.52 -2.16
N LEU A 4 12.08 -2.31 -1.59
CA LEU A 4 11.17 -1.85 -0.54
C LEU A 4 9.75 -1.67 -1.08
N LEU A 5 9.57 -1.25 -2.33
CA LEU A 5 8.23 -1.20 -2.95
C LEU A 5 7.59 -2.58 -3.01
N LEU A 6 8.38 -3.64 -3.25
CA LEU A 6 7.88 -5.00 -3.28
C LEU A 6 7.65 -5.58 -1.87
N PHE A 7 8.65 -5.45 -0.99
CA PHE A 7 8.64 -6.11 0.31
C PHE A 7 7.80 -5.38 1.36
N THR A 8 7.60 -4.05 1.25
CA THR A 8 6.78 -3.29 2.21
C THR A 8 5.33 -3.78 2.27
N PRO A 9 4.57 -3.84 1.15
CA PRO A 9 3.20 -4.38 1.19
C PRO A 9 3.17 -5.87 1.51
N LEU A 10 4.19 -6.64 1.11
CA LEU A 10 4.27 -8.06 1.42
C LEU A 10 4.44 -8.31 2.93
N ALA A 11 5.40 -7.63 3.56
CA ALA A 11 5.64 -7.73 4.99
C ALA A 11 4.45 -7.20 5.79
N ALA A 12 3.86 -6.08 5.36
CA ALA A 12 2.64 -5.56 5.97
C ALA A 12 1.50 -6.59 5.92
N GLY A 13 1.27 -7.20 4.76
CA GLY A 13 0.28 -8.27 4.59
C GLY A 13 0.53 -9.47 5.52
N ALA A 14 1.79 -9.89 5.68
CA ALA A 14 2.15 -10.95 6.61
C ALA A 14 1.86 -10.57 8.08
N VAL A 15 2.13 -9.32 8.47
CA VAL A 15 1.82 -8.84 9.83
C VAL A 15 0.31 -8.78 10.08
N MET A 16 -0.52 -8.59 9.05
CA MET A 16 -1.98 -8.54 9.21
C MET A 16 -2.62 -9.86 9.69
N PHE A 17 -1.91 -10.99 9.64
CA PHE A 17 -2.39 -12.26 10.23
C PHE A 17 -2.49 -12.21 11.75
N ILE A 18 -1.85 -11.22 12.40
CA ILE A 18 -1.99 -10.99 13.84
C ILE A 18 -3.40 -10.43 14.13
N PRO A 19 -4.13 -10.97 15.12
CA PRO A 19 -5.49 -10.51 15.45
C PRO A 19 -5.50 -9.09 16.05
N GLY A 20 -6.54 -8.31 15.71
CA GLY A 20 -6.75 -6.96 16.20
C GLY A 20 -7.14 -5.97 15.10
N ALA A 21 -8.32 -5.35 15.21
CA ALA A 21 -8.85 -4.49 14.16
C ALA A 21 -8.10 -3.15 14.03
N TRP A 22 -7.76 -2.53 15.17
CA TRP A 22 -7.07 -1.24 15.22
C TRP A 22 -5.65 -1.28 14.63
N PRO A 23 -4.74 -2.19 15.06
CA PRO A 23 -3.40 -2.25 14.51
C PRO A 23 -3.41 -2.59 13.02
N ARG A 24 -4.32 -3.45 12.55
CA ARG A 24 -4.46 -3.78 11.12
C ARG A 24 -4.84 -2.58 10.26
N ARG A 25 -5.79 -1.75 10.73
CA ARG A 25 -6.21 -0.53 10.04
C ARG A 25 -5.10 0.51 9.96
N LEU A 26 -4.39 0.73 11.07
CA LEU A 26 -3.27 1.66 11.11
C LEU A 26 -2.14 1.19 10.19
N LEU A 27 -1.79 -0.10 10.26
CA LEU A 27 -0.76 -0.70 9.44
C LEU A 27 -1.09 -0.64 7.95
N LEU A 28 -2.36 -0.87 7.55
CA LEU A 28 -2.82 -0.69 6.18
C LEU A 28 -2.54 0.73 5.67
N LEU A 29 -2.94 1.74 6.45
CA LEU A 29 -2.77 3.14 6.06
C LEU A 29 -1.30 3.54 5.98
N LEU A 30 -0.50 3.18 7.00
CA LEU A 30 0.93 3.47 7.04
C LEU A 30 1.65 2.82 5.87
N THR A 31 1.28 1.59 5.51
CA THR A 31 1.85 0.87 4.36
C THR A 31 1.53 1.61 3.07
N ALA A 32 0.29 2.06 2.88
CA ALA A 32 -0.10 2.79 1.67
C ALA A 32 0.61 4.15 1.54
N VAL A 33 0.75 4.89 2.65
CA VAL A 33 1.50 6.15 2.70
C VAL A 33 2.99 5.91 2.41
N ALA A 34 3.59 4.88 3.00
CA ALA A 34 4.98 4.52 2.73
C ALA A 34 5.18 4.12 1.25
N HIS A 35 4.26 3.34 0.69
CA HIS A 35 4.32 2.88 -0.69
C HIS A 35 4.23 4.04 -1.69
N ILE A 36 3.30 4.98 -1.51
CA ILE A 36 3.19 6.14 -2.42
C ILE A 36 4.38 7.10 -2.27
N ALA A 37 4.94 7.25 -1.07
CA ALA A 37 6.15 8.03 -0.86
C ALA A 37 7.35 7.42 -1.60
N LEU A 38 7.56 6.11 -1.48
CA LEU A 38 8.60 5.39 -2.21
C LEU A 38 8.40 5.46 -3.73
N ALA A 39 7.15 5.30 -4.20
CA ALA A 39 6.82 5.42 -5.62
C ALA A 39 7.12 6.82 -6.17
N SER A 40 6.87 7.86 -5.36
CA SER A 40 7.18 9.25 -5.71
C SER A 40 8.69 9.48 -5.83
N VAL A 41 9.50 8.85 -4.97
CA VAL A 41 10.97 8.92 -5.12
C VAL A 41 11.43 8.25 -6.41
N VAL A 42 10.93 7.06 -6.73
CA VAL A 42 11.26 6.38 -8.00
C VAL A 42 10.84 7.22 -9.20
N PHE A 43 9.67 7.86 -9.14
CA PHE A 43 9.22 8.79 -10.17
C PHE A 43 10.22 9.93 -10.39
N THR A 44 10.71 10.56 -9.31
CA THR A 44 11.70 11.64 -9.44
C THR A 44 13.03 11.17 -10.02
N GLN A 45 13.49 9.97 -9.67
CA GLN A 45 14.72 9.38 -10.20
C GLN A 45 14.62 9.10 -11.70
N VAL A 46 13.56 8.42 -12.13
CA VAL A 46 13.34 8.12 -13.55
C VAL A 46 13.16 9.41 -14.36
N ASN A 47 12.49 10.42 -13.82
CA ASN A 47 12.35 11.73 -14.48
C ASN A 47 13.69 12.50 -14.57
N ALA A 48 14.63 12.23 -13.66
CA ALA A 48 16.00 12.73 -13.72
C ALA A 48 16.91 11.93 -14.67
N ASN A 49 16.36 11.00 -15.45
CA ASN A 49 17.07 10.04 -16.30
C ASN A 49 17.98 9.07 -15.55
N GLU A 50 17.76 8.88 -14.24
CA GLU A 50 18.39 7.79 -13.52
C GLU A 50 17.75 6.46 -13.93
N LYS A 51 18.52 5.36 -13.83
CA LYS A 51 18.07 4.01 -14.13
C LYS A 51 18.07 3.17 -12.85
N PRO A 52 17.08 3.37 -11.95
CA PRO A 52 17.00 2.56 -10.75
C PRO A 52 16.77 1.11 -11.14
N ALA A 53 17.58 0.20 -10.59
CA ALA A 53 17.47 -1.23 -10.83
C ALA A 53 17.52 -1.99 -9.49
N ALA A 54 16.80 -3.11 -9.42
CA ALA A 54 16.78 -4.01 -8.27
C ALA A 54 16.73 -5.48 -8.69
N LEU A 55 16.98 -6.38 -7.72
CA LEU A 55 16.99 -7.83 -7.93
C LEU A 55 17.89 -8.26 -9.10
N GLY A 56 19.07 -7.66 -9.22
CA GLY A 56 20.01 -7.97 -10.30
C GLY A 56 19.56 -7.52 -11.70
N GLY A 57 18.66 -6.52 -11.78
CA GLY A 57 18.16 -5.98 -13.05
C GLY A 57 16.80 -6.53 -13.48
N LEU A 58 16.19 -7.42 -12.70
CA LEU A 58 14.83 -7.90 -12.96
C LEU A 58 13.77 -6.82 -12.75
N LEU A 59 14.03 -5.87 -11.84
CA LEU A 59 13.19 -4.71 -11.59
C LEU A 59 13.92 -3.47 -12.10
N GLU A 60 13.60 -3.05 -13.31
CA GLU A 60 14.11 -1.81 -13.94
C GLU A 60 12.90 -1.04 -14.50
N PRO A 61 12.24 -0.19 -13.69
CA PRO A 61 11.09 0.56 -14.15
C PRO A 61 11.51 1.63 -15.15
N ASP A 62 10.89 1.58 -16.32
CA ASP A 62 10.95 2.62 -17.33
C ASP A 62 9.90 3.70 -17.10
N ALA A 63 9.87 4.74 -17.95
CA ALA A 63 8.92 5.84 -17.83
C ALA A 63 7.46 5.36 -17.77
N LEU A 64 7.12 4.33 -18.55
CA LEU A 64 5.78 3.75 -18.55
C LEU A 64 5.51 2.95 -17.26
N GLY A 65 6.46 2.12 -16.83
CA GLY A 65 6.38 1.34 -15.60
C GLY A 65 6.15 2.20 -14.36
N VAL A 66 6.78 3.38 -14.30
CA VAL A 66 6.56 4.35 -13.23
C VAL A 66 5.13 4.92 -13.25
N VAL A 67 4.53 5.16 -14.41
CA VAL A 67 3.13 5.61 -14.48
C VAL A 67 2.20 4.57 -13.86
N PHE A 68 2.37 3.30 -14.20
CA PHE A 68 1.59 2.21 -13.59
C PHE A 68 1.85 2.09 -12.08
N LEU A 69 3.11 2.23 -11.65
CA LEU A 69 3.47 2.23 -10.24
C LEU A 69 2.77 3.34 -9.46
N MET A 70 2.69 4.55 -10.02
CA MET A 70 2.00 5.68 -9.41
C MET A 70 0.50 5.46 -9.35
N ILE A 71 -0.13 4.99 -10.43
CA ILE A 71 -1.56 4.66 -10.45
C ILE A 71 -1.87 3.60 -9.39
N ALA A 72 -1.12 2.50 -9.35
CA ALA A 72 -1.29 1.45 -8.36
C ALA A 72 -1.14 1.97 -6.93
N SER A 73 -0.16 2.85 -6.68
CA SER A 73 0.08 3.45 -5.36
C SER A 73 -1.05 4.40 -4.93
N ILE A 74 -1.58 5.21 -5.85
CA ILE A 74 -2.72 6.10 -5.59
C ILE A 74 -3.98 5.29 -5.29
N LEU A 75 -4.26 4.26 -6.10
CA LEU A 75 -5.39 3.36 -5.87
C LEU A 75 -5.24 2.63 -4.52
N PHE A 76 -4.04 2.19 -4.18
CA PHE A 76 -3.78 1.56 -2.89
C PHE A 76 -4.04 2.52 -1.72
N LEU A 77 -3.60 3.78 -1.81
CA LEU A 77 -3.91 4.78 -0.80
C LEU A 77 -5.40 5.08 -0.69
N ALA A 78 -6.09 5.25 -1.81
CA ALA A 78 -7.53 5.52 -1.85
C ALA A 78 -8.32 4.35 -1.23
N THR A 79 -7.98 3.12 -1.59
CA THR A 79 -8.61 1.91 -1.03
C THR A 79 -8.32 1.75 0.45
N ALA A 80 -7.07 2.01 0.91
CA ALA A 80 -6.74 1.99 2.33
C ALA A 80 -7.58 2.98 3.15
N CYS A 81 -7.71 4.22 2.69
CA CYS A 81 -8.57 5.23 3.32
C CYS A 81 -10.04 4.80 3.36
N TYR A 82 -10.56 4.27 2.24
CA TYR A 82 -11.93 3.77 2.16
C TYR A 82 -12.18 2.60 3.13
N SER A 83 -11.28 1.61 3.15
CA SER A 83 -11.38 0.41 4.00
C SER A 83 -11.43 0.74 5.49
N ILE A 84 -10.69 1.75 5.96
CA ILE A 84 -10.76 2.19 7.37
C ILE A 84 -12.16 2.67 7.74
N GLY A 85 -12.77 3.48 6.87
CA GLY A 85 -14.14 3.99 7.06
C GLY A 85 -15.17 2.87 7.00
N TYR A 86 -15.05 1.99 6.01
CA TYR A 86 -15.93 0.84 5.82
C TYR A 86 -15.91 -0.11 7.03
N LEU A 87 -14.72 -0.54 7.46
CA LEU A 87 -14.56 -1.47 8.58
C LEU A 87 -15.06 -0.87 9.90
N LYS A 88 -14.85 0.44 10.12
CA LYS A 88 -15.38 1.14 11.30
C LYS A 88 -16.92 1.17 11.31
N GLN A 89 -17.56 1.19 10.13
CA GLN A 89 -19.02 1.13 10.04
C GLN A 89 -19.55 -0.29 10.26
N GLU A 90 -18.85 -1.32 9.77
CA GLU A 90 -19.22 -2.72 10.03
C GLU A 90 -19.19 -3.07 11.52
N GLU A 91 -18.12 -2.69 12.24
CA GLU A 91 -18.04 -2.91 13.69
C GLU A 91 -19.21 -2.29 14.47
N LYS A 92 -19.78 -1.17 13.98
CA LYS A 92 -20.95 -0.53 14.60
C LYS A 92 -22.27 -1.25 14.29
N LYS A 93 -22.34 -1.97 13.16
CA LYS A 93 -23.53 -2.68 12.71
C LYS A 93 -23.65 -4.09 13.31
N GLU A 94 -22.56 -4.67 13.81
CA GLU A 94 -22.55 -5.97 14.50
C GLU A 94 -23.16 -5.96 15.93
N VAL A 95 -23.91 -4.90 16.32
CA VAL A 95 -24.87 -5.06 17.42
C VAL A 95 -25.96 -6.01 16.93
N ARG A 96 -25.82 -7.30 17.27
CA ARG A 96 -26.75 -8.38 16.92
C ARG A 96 -28.20 -7.92 17.11
N ARG A 97 -28.93 -7.83 16.00
CA ARG A 97 -30.40 -7.63 16.00
C ARG A 97 -31.11 -8.98 15.86
N ASP A 98 -30.53 -10.00 16.47
CA ASP A 98 -31.07 -11.35 16.49
C ASP A 98 -32.25 -11.30 17.49
N ILE A 99 -33.46 -11.07 16.96
CA ILE A 99 -34.78 -11.46 17.49
C ILE A 99 -35.02 -11.31 19.02
N GLN A 100 -35.81 -10.29 19.40
CA GLN A 100 -36.58 -10.25 20.66
C GLN A 100 -37.96 -10.87 20.45
#